data_AF-A0A2S9GTF8-F1
#
_entry.id   AF-A0A2S9GTF8-F1
#
_cell.length_a   1.000
_cell.length_b   1.000
_cell.length_c   1.000
_cell.angle_alpha   90.00
_cell.angle_beta   90.00
_cell.angle_gamma   90.00
#
_symmetry.space_group_name_H-M   'P 1'
#
loop_
_entity.id
_entity.type
_entity.pdbx_description
1 polymer ?
#
loop_
_entity_poly.entity_id
_entity_poly.type
_entity_poly.pdbx_seq_one_letter_code
_entity_poly.pdbx_strand_id
1 'polypeptide(L)'
;MSVSLINDHLSFRPATDIFKVWDQGRPTPPNSPLALRALAEAKAAIQHRQVENKSPLTAQLWGVTPAGVRRNILRAAGLEDHRWDCPVHSFSDAERIAMKAAAEHGVRLYERASHAI
;
A
#
# COMPACT_ATOMS: atom_id res chain seq x y z
N MET A 1 9.87 -0.66 32.23
CA MET A 1 8.50 -0.82 31.70
C MET A 1 8.43 -0.07 30.38
N SER A 2 8.33 -0.77 29.25
CA SER A 2 8.28 -0.17 27.91
C SER A 2 6.87 0.38 27.66
N VAL A 3 6.75 1.70 27.50
CA VAL A 3 5.49 2.33 27.09
C VAL A 3 5.17 1.85 25.68
N SER A 4 4.00 1.22 25.48
CA SER A 4 3.59 0.77 24.16
C SER A 4 3.40 2.01 23.26
N LEU A 5 4.10 2.06 22.12
CA LEU A 5 3.97 3.14 21.12
C LEU A 5 2.58 3.18 20.48
N ILE A 6 1.76 2.15 20.72
CA ILE A 6 0.38 2.03 20.20
C ILE A 6 -0.58 2.94 20.97
N ASN A 7 -0.30 3.19 22.26
CA ASN A 7 -1.15 4.02 23.11
C ASN A 7 -1.03 5.52 22.81
N ASP A 8 -0.11 5.93 21.93
CA ASP A 8 0.11 7.34 21.58
C ASP A 8 -0.14 7.62 20.08
N HIS A 9 -1.03 6.85 19.46
CA HIS A 9 -1.46 7.11 18.10
C HIS A 9 -2.42 8.31 18.06
N LEU A 10 -2.26 9.20 17.08
CA LEU A 10 -3.04 10.44 16.92
C LEU A 10 -4.56 10.23 16.93
N SER A 11 -5.03 9.04 16.57
CA SER A 11 -6.46 8.69 16.59
C SER A 11 -7.07 8.51 17.98
N PHE A 12 -6.27 8.37 19.03
CA PHE A 12 -6.73 8.24 20.42
C PHE A 12 -6.65 9.55 21.21
N ARG A 13 -6.12 10.62 20.60
CA ARG A 13 -6.05 11.94 21.23
C ARG A 13 -7.34 12.72 20.96
N PRO A 14 -7.85 13.48 21.95
CA PRO A 14 -8.97 14.40 21.73
C PRO A 14 -8.68 15.34 20.56
N ALA A 15 -9.67 15.57 19.70
CA ALA A 15 -9.51 16.45 18.54
C ALA A 15 -9.03 17.86 18.93
N THR A 16 -9.37 18.33 20.13
CA THR A 16 -8.90 19.60 20.71
C THR A 16 -7.39 19.68 20.86
N ASP A 17 -6.72 18.58 21.17
CA ASP A 17 -5.27 18.56 21.33
C ASP A 17 -4.57 18.54 19.96
N ILE A 18 -5.19 17.94 18.96
CA ILE A 18 -4.75 18.01 17.56
C ILE A 18 -4.84 19.46 17.06
N PHE A 19 -5.97 20.13 17.31
CA PHE A 19 -6.16 21.53 16.91
C PHE A 19 -5.20 22.48 17.62
N LYS A 20 -4.94 22.33 18.92
CA LYS A 20 -3.93 23.15 19.63
C LYS A 20 -2.52 23.04 19.02
N VAL A 21 -2.14 21.83 18.59
CA VAL A 21 -0.84 21.61 17.93
C VAL A 21 -0.83 22.24 16.54
N TRP A 22 -1.94 22.14 15.80
CA TRP A 22 -2.08 22.80 14.50
C TRP A 22 -2.10 24.33 14.60
N ASP A 23 -2.74 24.89 15.62
CA ASP A 23 -2.78 26.34 15.89
C ASP A 23 -1.39 26.89 16.24
N GLN A 24 -0.50 26.06 16.82
CA GLN A 24 0.91 26.40 17.07
C GLN A 24 1.80 26.22 15.84
N GLY A 25 1.35 25.43 14.85
CA GLY A 25 2.04 25.20 13.60
C GLY A 25 1.94 26.43 12.71
N ARG A 26 2.97 27.28 12.73
CA ARG A 26 3.07 28.35 11.73
C ARG A 26 3.14 27.70 10.34
N PRO A 27 2.22 28.03 9.41
CA PRO A 27 2.30 27.49 8.06
C PRO A 27 3.65 27.89 7.47
N THR A 28 4.37 26.91 6.95
CA THR A 28 5.66 27.16 6.30
C THR A 28 5.41 28.14 5.16
N PRO A 29 6.05 29.32 5.16
CA PRO A 29 5.76 30.33 4.16
C PRO A 29 6.08 29.79 2.77
N PRO A 30 5.31 30.18 1.74
CA PRO A 30 5.60 29.81 0.36
C PRO A 30 7.05 30.21 0.01
N ASN A 31 7.78 29.31 -0.65
CA ASN A 31 9.20 29.48 -0.99
C ASN A 31 10.19 29.56 0.18
N SER A 32 9.82 29.08 1.38
CA SER A 32 10.76 28.93 2.48
C SER A 32 12.02 28.15 2.04
N PRO A 33 13.24 28.69 2.24
CA PRO A 33 14.48 28.03 1.83
C PRO A 33 14.66 26.65 2.48
N LEU A 34 14.22 26.51 3.74
CA LEU A 34 14.23 25.24 4.47
C LEU A 34 13.28 24.22 3.84
N ALA A 35 12.09 24.64 3.43
CA ALA A 35 11.12 23.77 2.78
C ALA A 35 11.61 23.31 1.40
N LEU A 36 12.16 24.24 0.61
CA LEU A 36 12.71 23.93 -0.71
C LEU A 36 13.88 22.93 -0.62
N ARG A 37 14.74 23.08 0.38
CA ARG A 37 15.85 22.15 0.63
C ARG A 37 15.36 20.76 1.06
N ALA A 38 14.42 20.69 2.00
CA ALA A 38 13.81 19.41 2.41
C ALA A 38 13.11 18.71 1.23
N LEU A 39 12.48 19.49 0.34
CA LEU A 39 11.82 19.00 -0.87
C LEU A 39 12.83 18.49 -1.90
N ALA A 40 13.98 19.17 -2.04
CA ALA A 40 15.08 18.71 -2.89
C ALA A 40 15.71 17.40 -2.36
N GLU A 41 15.93 17.29 -1.05
CA GLU A 41 16.44 16.08 -0.39
C GLU A 41 15.46 14.90 -0.57
N ALA A 42 14.15 15.13 -0.37
CA ALA A 42 13.12 14.12 -0.61
C ALA A 42 13.05 13.69 -2.09
N LYS A 43 13.15 14.63 -3.03
CA LYS A 43 13.18 14.31 -4.47
C LYS A 43 14.40 13.47 -4.85
N ALA A 44 15.57 13.79 -4.31
CA ALA A 44 16.78 13.01 -4.52
C ALA A 44 16.63 11.58 -3.98
N ALA A 45 16.06 11.43 -2.78
CA ALA A 45 15.78 10.11 -2.19
C ALA A 45 14.78 9.28 -3.04
N ILE A 46 13.79 9.92 -3.66
CA ILE A 46 12.84 9.25 -4.56
C ILE A 46 13.51 8.85 -5.87
N GLN A 47 14.37 9.69 -6.45
CA GLN A 47 15.08 9.39 -7.71
C GLN A 47 16.00 8.16 -7.59
N HIS A 48 16.61 7.95 -6.42
CA HIS A 48 17.45 6.77 -6.17
C HIS A 48 16.66 5.52 -5.79
N ARG A 49 15.35 5.63 -5.58
CA ARG A 49 14.50 4.49 -5.29
C ARG A 49 14.26 3.73 -6.60
N GLN A 50 14.95 2.62 -6.80
CA GLN A 50 14.52 1.61 -7.77
C GLN A 50 13.19 1.03 -7.30
N VAL A 51 12.10 1.67 -7.68
CA VAL A 51 10.79 1.06 -7.58
C VAL A 51 10.74 0.05 -8.71
N GLU A 52 10.78 -1.25 -8.37
CA GLU A 52 10.41 -2.29 -9.32
C GLU A 52 9.09 -1.88 -9.97
N ASN A 53 9.11 -1.66 -11.27
CA ASN A 53 7.93 -1.27 -12.00
C ASN A 53 7.01 -2.49 -12.10
N LYS A 54 6.21 -2.73 -11.05
CA LYS A 54 5.23 -3.84 -10.98
C LYS A 54 3.97 -3.56 -11.80
N SER A 55 3.86 -2.39 -12.43
CA SER A 55 2.73 -1.99 -13.30
C SER A 55 2.34 -3.07 -14.34
N PRO A 56 3.28 -3.71 -15.07
CA PRO A 56 2.93 -4.75 -16.02
C PRO A 56 2.33 -6.00 -15.36
N LEU A 57 2.83 -6.36 -14.17
CA LEU A 57 2.29 -7.47 -13.36
C LEU A 57 0.88 -7.14 -12.82
N THR A 58 0.60 -5.85 -12.65
CA THR A 58 -0.58 -5.33 -11.96
C THR A 58 -1.77 -5.11 -12.87
N ALA A 59 -1.56 -4.72 -14.13
CA ALA A 59 -2.60 -4.74 -15.16
C ALA A 59 -3.05 -6.18 -15.49
N GLN A 60 -2.14 -7.16 -15.35
CA GLN A 60 -2.46 -8.57 -15.58
C GLN A 60 -3.30 -9.18 -14.45
N LEU A 61 -3.18 -8.72 -13.19
CA LEU A 61 -3.95 -9.23 -12.05
C LEU A 61 -5.48 -9.22 -12.28
N TRP A 62 -5.96 -8.30 -13.12
CA TRP A 62 -7.35 -8.24 -13.57
C TRP A 62 -7.54 -8.80 -14.97
N GLY A 63 -6.87 -9.91 -15.29
CA GLY A 63 -6.98 -10.58 -16.57
C GLY A 63 -8.45 -10.65 -17.02
N VAL A 64 -8.71 -10.50 -18.32
CA VAL A 64 -10.05 -10.33 -18.90
C VAL A 64 -11.04 -11.48 -18.56
N THR A 65 -10.54 -12.55 -17.94
CA THR A 65 -11.31 -13.72 -17.51
C THR A 65 -11.05 -14.09 -16.04
N PRO A 66 -12.03 -14.70 -15.35
CA PRO A 66 -11.85 -15.19 -13.98
C PRO A 66 -10.63 -16.11 -13.80
N ALA A 67 -10.29 -16.90 -14.83
CA ALA A 67 -9.10 -17.77 -14.83
C ALA A 67 -7.80 -16.95 -14.78
N GLY A 68 -7.72 -15.86 -15.55
CA GLY A 68 -6.56 -14.95 -15.55
C GLY A 68 -6.36 -14.29 -14.19
N VAL A 69 -7.45 -13.79 -13.60
CA VAL A 69 -7.44 -13.20 -12.25
C VAL A 69 -6.89 -14.19 -11.23
N ARG A 70 -7.42 -15.42 -11.23
CA ARG A 70 -7.04 -16.45 -10.26
C ARG A 70 -5.57 -16.86 -10.40
N ARG A 71 -5.07 -17.04 -11.64
CA ARG A 71 -3.65 -17.33 -11.89
C ARG A 71 -2.74 -16.24 -11.33
N ASN A 72 -3.11 -14.98 -11.49
CA ASN A 72 -2.27 -13.88 -11.03
C ASN A 72 -2.34 -13.70 -9.51
N ILE A 73 -3.47 -13.98 -8.87
CA ILE A 73 -3.55 -14.08 -7.40
C ILE A 73 -2.61 -15.18 -6.89
N LEU A 74 -2.60 -16.35 -7.54
CA LEU A 74 -1.69 -17.45 -7.18
C LEU A 74 -0.23 -17.01 -7.31
N ARG A 75 0.17 -16.41 -8.44
CA ARG A 75 1.53 -15.88 -8.63
C ARG A 75 1.90 -14.85 -7.57
N ALA A 76 1.01 -13.92 -7.27
CA ALA A 76 1.23 -12.88 -6.26
C ALA A 76 1.33 -13.45 -4.83
N ALA A 77 0.65 -14.57 -4.57
CA ALA A 77 0.78 -15.33 -3.32
C ALA A 77 2.01 -16.26 -3.28
N GLY A 78 2.83 -16.29 -4.34
CA GLY A 78 3.99 -17.19 -4.44
C GLY A 78 3.62 -18.66 -4.72
N LEU A 79 2.42 -18.90 -5.25
CA LEU A 79 1.89 -20.22 -5.55
C LEU A 79 1.96 -20.53 -7.05
N GLU A 80 1.92 -21.81 -7.38
CA GLU A 80 1.92 -22.28 -8.77
C GLU A 80 0.62 -21.91 -9.48
N ASP A 81 0.75 -21.26 -10.64
CA ASP A 81 -0.39 -20.70 -11.38
C ASP A 81 -1.25 -21.75 -12.09
N HIS A 82 -0.70 -22.91 -12.43
CA HIS A 82 -1.44 -24.00 -13.06
C HIS A 82 -2.52 -24.59 -12.13
N ARG A 83 -2.44 -24.35 -10.82
CA ARG A 83 -3.44 -24.74 -9.81
C ARG A 83 -4.69 -23.84 -9.78
N TRP A 84 -4.87 -22.96 -10.76
CA TRP A 84 -5.99 -22.01 -10.82
C TRP A 84 -7.37 -22.66 -10.91
N ASP A 85 -7.47 -23.89 -11.37
CA ASP A 85 -8.71 -24.66 -11.47
C ASP A 85 -9.02 -25.43 -10.18
N CYS A 86 -8.02 -25.68 -9.36
CA CYS A 86 -8.13 -26.44 -8.12
C CYS A 86 -9.14 -25.77 -7.17
N PRO A 87 -10.01 -26.50 -6.46
CA PRO A 87 -10.97 -25.87 -5.57
C PRO A 87 -10.29 -25.24 -4.33
N VAL A 88 -10.89 -24.23 -3.70
CA VAL A 88 -10.26 -23.50 -2.58
C VAL A 88 -9.86 -24.38 -1.38
N HIS A 89 -10.57 -25.49 -1.16
CA HIS A 89 -10.27 -26.44 -0.09
C HIS A 89 -9.01 -27.29 -0.36
N SER A 90 -8.48 -27.34 -1.59
CA SER A 90 -7.24 -28.05 -1.89
C SER A 90 -5.97 -27.28 -1.51
N PHE A 91 -6.13 -26.04 -1.06
CA PHE A 91 -5.05 -25.22 -0.54
C PHE A 91 -4.97 -25.39 0.99
N SER A 92 -3.78 -25.31 1.56
CA SER A 92 -3.59 -25.23 3.00
C SER A 92 -4.10 -23.90 3.56
N ASP A 93 -4.26 -23.79 4.88
CA ASP A 93 -4.64 -22.54 5.52
C ASP A 93 -3.64 -21.40 5.27
N ALA A 94 -2.35 -21.72 5.30
CA ALA A 94 -1.28 -20.75 5.01
C ALA A 94 -1.39 -20.22 3.56
N GLU A 95 -1.59 -21.11 2.59
CA GLU A 95 -1.79 -20.73 1.19
C GLU A 95 -3.06 -19.88 1.02
N ARG A 96 -4.16 -20.24 1.67
CA ARG A 96 -5.41 -19.45 1.63
C ARG A 96 -5.23 -18.05 2.21
N ILE A 97 -4.49 -17.91 3.31
CA ILE A 97 -4.16 -16.60 3.90
C ILE A 97 -3.33 -15.76 2.93
N ALA A 98 -2.30 -16.36 2.31
CA ALA A 98 -1.47 -15.67 1.32
C ALA A 98 -2.27 -15.24 0.08
N MET A 99 -3.15 -16.11 -0.43
CA MET A 99 -4.05 -15.79 -1.55
C MET A 99 -5.00 -14.64 -1.20
N LYS A 100 -5.56 -14.62 0.01
CA LYS A 100 -6.43 -13.53 0.48
C LYS A 100 -5.67 -12.21 0.54
N ALA A 101 -4.48 -12.19 1.13
CA ALA A 101 -3.64 -11.00 1.20
C ALA A 101 -3.26 -10.47 -0.20
N ALA A 102 -2.94 -11.38 -1.13
CA ALA A 102 -2.64 -11.04 -2.52
C ALA A 102 -3.86 -10.42 -3.24
N ALA A 103 -5.05 -10.99 -3.04
CA ALA A 103 -6.29 -10.46 -3.61
C ALA A 103 -6.64 -9.08 -3.05
N GLU A 104 -6.57 -8.89 -1.73
CA GLU A 104 -6.82 -7.59 -1.09
C GLU A 104 -5.84 -6.52 -1.56
N HIS A 105 -4.56 -6.87 -1.74
CA HIS A 105 -3.57 -5.97 -2.32
C HIS A 105 -3.93 -5.59 -3.77
N GLY A 106 -4.38 -6.56 -4.58
CA GLY A 106 -4.85 -6.32 -5.94
C GLY A 106 -6.03 -5.34 -6.02
N VAL A 107 -7.02 -5.49 -5.13
CA VAL A 107 -8.18 -4.59 -5.03
C VAL A 107 -7.77 -3.17 -4.64
N ARG A 108 -6.99 -3.00 -3.57
CA ARG A 108 -6.53 -1.67 -3.13
C ARG A 108 -5.76 -0.92 -4.21
N LEU A 109 -5.01 -1.65 -5.04
CA LEU A 109 -4.22 -1.05 -6.10
C LEU A 109 -5.09 -0.66 -7.29
N TYR A 110 -6.09 -1.48 -7.65
CA TYR A 110 -7.13 -1.09 -8.61
C TYR A 110 -7.88 0.16 -8.15
N GLU A 111 -8.31 0.21 -6.89
CA GLU A 111 -8.96 1.39 -6.33
C GLU A 111 -8.08 2.63 -6.46
N ARG A 112 -6.79 2.55 -6.11
CA ARG A 112 -5.85 3.67 -6.27
C ARG A 112 -5.71 4.12 -7.72
N ALA A 113 -5.64 3.18 -8.66
CA ALA A 113 -5.53 3.50 -10.09
C ALA A 113 -6.81 4.19 -10.59
N SER A 114 -7.98 3.68 -10.20
CA SER A 114 -9.28 4.24 -10.59
C SER A 114 -9.53 5.63 -9.99
N HIS A 115 -9.06 5.90 -8.78
CA HIS A 115 -9.18 7.22 -8.14
C HIS A 115 -8.08 8.22 -8.58
N ALA A 116 -7.09 7.79 -9.35
CA ALA A 116 -6.06 8.67 -9.89
C ALA A 116 -6.41 9.27 -11.27
N ILE A 117 -7.54 8.86 -11.85
CA ILE A 117 -8.13 9.37 -13.10
C ILE A 117 -9.23 10.37 -12.74
#